data_AF-A0A0E4CNV8-F1
#
_entry.id   AF-A0A0E4CNV8-F1
#
_cell.length_a   1.000
_cell.length_b   1.000
_cell.length_c   1.000
_cell.angle_alpha   90.00
_cell.angle_beta   90.00
_cell.angle_gamma   90.00
#
_symmetry.space_group_name_H-M   'P 1'
#
loop_
_entity.id
_entity.type
_entity.pdbx_description
1 polymer ?
#
loop_
_entity_poly.entity_id
_entity_poly.type
_entity_poly.pdbx_seq_one_letter_code
_entity_poly.pdbx_strand_id
1 'polypeptide(L)'
;MRFNRLTIVATTAMAVVIAGCCGGTANGEPPDTSTCYDLGGAKDNLMLASKPETARKAADTLEKYSPPDAVKAAIEHFVTTVGAQPSDPTLDVNRSSIANWLKQMCPMLNTY
;
A
#
# COMPACT_ATOMS: atom_id res chain seq x y z
N MET A 1 -18.98 -39.87 35.72
CA MET A 1 -19.72 -38.66 35.29
C MET A 1 -19.41 -37.53 36.26
N ARG A 2 -18.68 -36.50 35.81
CA ARG A 2 -18.66 -35.18 36.47
C ARG A 2 -18.17 -34.15 35.45
N PHE A 3 -19.10 -33.41 34.88
CA PHE A 3 -18.84 -32.25 34.03
C PHE A 3 -18.48 -31.07 34.94
N ASN A 4 -17.39 -30.36 34.64
CA ASN A 4 -17.15 -29.04 35.21
C ASN A 4 -17.00 -28.04 34.06
N ARG A 5 -18.02 -27.19 33.90
CA ARG A 5 -17.97 -25.97 33.10
C ARG A 5 -17.09 -24.96 33.83
N LEU A 6 -16.19 -24.28 33.12
CA LEU A 6 -15.75 -22.91 33.45
C LEU A 6 -15.01 -22.32 32.25
N THR A 7 -15.76 -21.54 31.48
CA THR A 7 -15.27 -20.53 30.56
C THR A 7 -14.72 -19.38 31.39
N ILE A 8 -13.42 -19.05 31.25
CA ILE A 8 -12.90 -17.74 31.62
C ILE A 8 -11.99 -17.27 30.49
N VAL A 9 -12.55 -16.37 29.68
CA VAL A 9 -11.82 -15.46 28.80
C VAL A 9 -11.15 -14.44 29.73
N ALA A 10 -9.82 -14.40 29.73
CA ALA A 10 -9.07 -13.36 30.41
C ALA A 10 -7.99 -12.83 29.44
N THR A 11 -8.44 -11.94 28.56
CA THR A 11 -7.61 -10.95 27.88
C THR A 11 -6.85 -10.14 28.92
N THR A 12 -5.52 -10.22 28.93
CA THR A 12 -4.67 -9.26 29.63
C THR A 12 -3.74 -8.58 28.63
N ALA A 13 -3.74 -7.26 28.75
CA ALA A 13 -3.20 -6.29 27.82
C ALA A 13 -1.72 -6.49 27.51
N MET A 14 -1.36 -6.50 26.23
CA MET A 14 0.00 -6.19 25.81
C MET A 14 0.18 -4.67 25.93
N ALA A 15 0.92 -4.24 26.95
CA ALA A 15 1.42 -2.88 27.03
C ALA A 15 2.52 -2.71 25.96
N VAL A 16 2.16 -2.12 24.81
CA VAL A 16 3.13 -1.64 23.83
C VAL A 16 3.71 -0.33 24.37
N VAL A 17 4.92 -0.41 24.89
CA VAL A 17 5.79 0.75 25.13
C VAL A 17 6.37 1.14 23.77
N ILE A 18 5.85 2.20 23.16
CA ILE A 18 6.55 2.89 22.06
C ILE A 18 6.99 4.27 22.52
N ALA A 19 8.19 4.31 23.09
CA ALA A 19 9.06 5.47 22.98
C ALA A 19 9.58 5.50 21.53
N GLY A 20 9.03 6.40 20.72
CA GLY A 20 9.39 6.52 19.31
C GLY A 20 8.93 7.86 18.77
N CYS A 21 9.70 8.91 19.04
CA CYS A 21 9.64 10.17 18.31
C CYS A 21 10.02 9.90 16.85
N CYS A 22 9.04 10.10 15.96
CA CYS A 22 9.11 10.47 14.54
C CYS A 22 7.93 9.80 13.83
N GLY A 23 7.15 10.62 13.13
CA GLY A 23 5.81 10.30 12.65
C GLY A 23 5.74 9.05 11.78
N GLY A 24 4.85 8.16 12.16
CA GLY A 24 4.29 7.15 11.28
C GLY A 24 2.78 7.23 11.43
N THR A 25 2.08 7.69 10.40
CA THR A 25 0.66 7.38 10.22
C THR A 25 0.55 5.88 9.95
N ALA A 26 0.78 5.08 10.98
CA ALA A 26 0.41 3.69 10.99
C ALA A 26 -1.12 3.66 11.15
N ASN A 27 -1.80 3.56 10.01
CA ASN A 27 -3.20 3.17 9.81
C ASN A 27 -4.22 3.60 10.90
N GLY A 28 -5.10 4.54 10.53
CA GLY A 28 -6.28 4.84 11.34
C GLY A 28 -7.35 5.63 10.57
N GLU A 29 -6.95 6.56 9.72
CA GLU A 29 -7.86 7.35 8.90
C GLU A 29 -7.58 7.09 7.41
N PRO A 30 -8.61 6.92 6.55
CA PRO A 30 -8.40 6.92 5.10
C PRO A 30 -7.73 8.24 4.66
N PRO A 31 -6.89 8.21 3.62
CA PRO A 31 -6.28 9.43 3.10
C PRO A 31 -7.35 10.45 2.70
N ASP A 32 -7.08 11.74 2.92
CA ASP A 32 -7.98 12.80 2.47
C ASP A 32 -7.99 12.88 0.93
N THR A 33 -8.98 13.59 0.38
CA THR A 33 -9.18 13.74 -1.06
C THR A 33 -7.92 14.18 -1.80
N SER A 34 -7.17 15.16 -1.26
CA SER A 34 -5.97 15.68 -1.93
C SER A 34 -4.86 14.63 -1.96
N THR A 35 -4.66 13.94 -0.84
CA THR A 35 -3.73 12.81 -0.75
C THR A 35 -4.11 11.67 -1.70
N CYS A 36 -5.41 11.38 -1.88
CA CYS A 36 -5.84 10.40 -2.85
C CYS A 36 -5.46 10.79 -4.29
N TYR A 37 -5.60 12.05 -4.68
CA TYR A 37 -5.12 12.52 -5.98
C TYR A 37 -3.61 12.41 -6.13
N ASP A 38 -2.84 12.73 -5.08
CA ASP A 38 -1.39 12.57 -5.09
C ASP A 38 -0.98 11.09 -5.24
N LEU A 39 -1.70 10.17 -4.62
CA LEU A 39 -1.50 8.72 -4.77
C LEU A 39 -1.83 8.22 -6.18
N GLY A 40 -2.93 8.72 -6.77
CA GLY A 40 -3.26 8.47 -8.17
C GLY A 40 -2.17 8.96 -9.11
N GLY A 41 -1.69 10.19 -8.90
CA GLY A 41 -0.58 10.78 -9.64
C GLY A 41 0.74 10.02 -9.44
N ALA A 42 1.02 9.51 -8.24
CA ALA A 42 2.18 8.66 -7.99
C ALA A 42 2.10 7.35 -8.78
N LYS A 43 0.93 6.69 -8.84
CA LYS A 43 0.73 5.52 -9.71
C LYS A 43 1.03 5.86 -11.17
N ASP A 44 0.48 6.95 -11.68
CA ASP A 44 0.66 7.33 -13.09
C ASP A 44 2.11 7.71 -13.39
N ASN A 45 2.79 8.42 -12.48
CA ASN A 45 4.22 8.71 -12.58
C ASN A 45 5.08 7.44 -12.53
N LEU A 46 4.68 6.44 -11.73
CA LEU A 46 5.35 5.15 -11.71
C LEU A 46 5.19 4.44 -13.06
N MET A 47 3.99 4.44 -13.64
CA MET A 47 3.73 3.80 -14.94
C MET A 47 4.44 4.51 -16.09
N LEU A 48 4.47 5.85 -16.06
CA LEU A 48 5.02 6.70 -17.13
C LEU A 48 6.50 7.05 -16.93
N ALA A 49 7.13 6.51 -15.87
CA ALA A 49 8.53 6.78 -15.61
C ALA A 49 9.38 6.39 -16.82
N SER A 50 10.38 7.22 -17.12
CA SER A 50 11.43 6.94 -18.12
C SER A 50 12.82 7.08 -17.52
N LYS A 51 12.88 7.33 -16.20
CA LYS A 51 14.09 7.51 -15.41
C LYS A 51 13.96 6.77 -14.07
N PRO A 52 15.01 6.07 -13.60
CA PRO A 52 14.96 5.34 -12.34
C PRO A 52 14.58 6.21 -11.15
N GLU A 53 15.03 7.47 -11.12
CA GLU A 53 14.76 8.38 -10.00
C GLU A 53 13.27 8.75 -9.92
N THR A 54 12.62 8.94 -11.07
CA THR A 54 11.17 9.20 -11.14
C THR A 54 10.38 7.99 -10.65
N ALA A 55 10.74 6.79 -11.10
CA ALA A 55 10.07 5.56 -10.69
C ALA A 55 10.23 5.33 -9.18
N ARG A 56 11.44 5.50 -8.65
CA ARG A 56 11.72 5.33 -7.22
C ARG A 56 10.96 6.35 -6.37
N LYS A 57 10.93 7.64 -6.76
CA LYS A 57 10.17 8.67 -6.03
C LYS A 57 8.66 8.39 -6.01
N ALA A 58 8.13 7.87 -7.11
CA ALA A 58 6.73 7.45 -7.18
C ALA A 58 6.46 6.25 -6.26
N ALA A 59 7.34 5.23 -6.28
CA ALA A 59 7.28 4.10 -5.36
C ALA A 59 7.33 4.53 -3.90
N ASP A 60 8.30 5.37 -3.51
CA ASP A 60 8.44 5.89 -2.14
C ASP A 60 7.16 6.62 -1.66
N THR A 61 6.41 7.23 -2.58
CA THR A 61 5.14 7.90 -2.26
C THR A 61 4.03 6.89 -1.98
N LEU A 62 3.94 5.83 -2.77
CA LEU A 62 2.97 4.75 -2.58
C LEU A 62 3.31 3.93 -1.32
N GLU A 63 4.58 3.59 -1.12
CA GLU A 63 5.04 2.73 -0.02
C GLU A 63 4.83 3.33 1.38
N LYS A 64 4.76 4.66 1.50
CA LYS A 64 4.41 5.34 2.76
C LYS A 64 3.08 4.90 3.36
N TYR A 65 2.17 4.40 2.53
CA TYR A 65 0.84 3.95 2.94
C TYR A 65 0.79 2.46 3.25
N SER A 66 1.96 1.82 3.43
CA SER A 66 2.09 0.41 3.81
C SER A 66 1.28 -0.53 2.90
N PRO A 67 1.55 -0.53 1.57
CA PRO A 67 0.91 -1.45 0.65
C PRO A 67 1.14 -2.91 1.09
N PRO A 68 0.17 -3.82 0.87
CA PRO A 68 0.38 -5.25 1.04
C PRO A 68 1.56 -5.77 0.21
N ASP A 69 2.21 -6.84 0.64
CA ASP A 69 3.42 -7.38 -0.02
C ASP A 69 3.26 -7.61 -1.52
N ALA A 70 2.10 -8.10 -1.96
CA ALA A 70 1.80 -8.32 -3.38
C ALA A 70 1.75 -7.01 -4.18
N VAL A 71 1.29 -5.92 -3.57
CA VAL A 71 1.26 -4.58 -4.19
C VAL A 71 2.65 -3.96 -4.19
N LYS A 72 3.41 -4.14 -3.09
CA LYS A 72 4.80 -3.72 -3.01
C LYS A 72 5.66 -4.38 -4.09
N ALA A 73 5.48 -5.69 -4.31
CA ALA A 73 6.16 -6.42 -5.38
C ALA A 73 5.84 -5.86 -6.77
N ALA A 74 4.56 -5.51 -7.02
CA ALA A 74 4.15 -4.86 -8.26
C ALA A 74 4.79 -3.46 -8.43
N ILE A 75 4.88 -2.67 -7.35
CA ILE A 75 5.55 -1.37 -7.35
C ILE A 75 7.04 -1.54 -7.70
N GLU A 76 7.74 -2.42 -7.01
CA GLU A 76 9.17 -2.68 -7.23
C GLU A 76 9.47 -3.22 -8.63
N HIS A 77 8.55 -3.99 -9.21
CA HIS A 77 8.66 -4.42 -10.60
C HIS A 77 8.72 -3.21 -11.54
N PHE A 78 7.79 -2.26 -11.40
CA PHE A 78 7.80 -1.04 -12.23
C PHE A 78 8.97 -0.11 -11.93
N VAL A 79 9.52 -0.12 -10.71
CA VAL A 79 10.78 0.60 -10.47
C VAL A 79 11.94 -0.05 -11.22
N THR A 80 12.01 -1.39 -11.19
CA THR A 80 13.06 -2.16 -11.86
C THR A 80 13.00 -2.00 -13.38
N THR A 81 11.80 -2.01 -13.96
CA THR A 81 11.60 -1.81 -15.40
C THR A 81 11.58 -0.35 -15.81
N VAL A 82 11.70 0.57 -14.85
CA VAL A 82 11.63 2.02 -15.07
C VAL A 82 10.35 2.38 -15.83
N GLY A 83 9.21 2.09 -15.22
CA GLY A 83 7.88 2.30 -15.80
C GLY A 83 7.30 1.09 -16.50
N ALA A 84 6.11 1.27 -17.04
CA ALA A 84 5.37 0.24 -17.75
C ALA A 84 6.04 -0.07 -19.09
N GLN A 85 6.35 -1.34 -19.32
CA GLN A 85 7.01 -1.80 -20.56
C GLN A 85 5.99 -2.53 -21.44
N PRO A 86 5.80 -2.15 -22.71
CA PRO A 86 4.80 -2.78 -23.58
C PRO A 86 4.98 -4.29 -23.79
N SER A 87 6.22 -4.79 -23.65
CA SER A 87 6.58 -6.20 -23.78
C SER A 87 6.56 -6.97 -22.45
N ASP A 88 6.23 -6.32 -21.34
CA ASP A 88 6.17 -6.95 -20.03
C ASP A 88 4.89 -7.79 -19.88
N PRO A 89 5.00 -9.12 -19.75
CA PRO A 89 3.83 -10.00 -19.63
C PRO A 89 3.06 -9.81 -18.32
N THR A 90 3.64 -9.13 -17.34
CA THR A 90 3.05 -8.89 -16.02
C THR A 90 2.47 -7.48 -15.85
N LEU A 91 2.56 -6.64 -16.90
CA LEU A 91 2.13 -5.23 -16.85
C LEU A 91 0.70 -5.10 -16.30
N ASP A 92 -0.26 -5.78 -16.91
CA ASP A 92 -1.67 -5.63 -16.54
C ASP A 92 -1.95 -6.14 -15.13
N VAL A 93 -1.30 -7.23 -14.72
CA VAL A 93 -1.45 -7.83 -13.39
C VAL A 93 -0.90 -6.88 -12.32
N ASN A 94 0.31 -6.37 -12.52
CA ASN A 94 0.97 -5.46 -11.58
C ASN A 94 0.24 -4.11 -11.51
N ARG A 95 -0.16 -3.55 -12.65
CA ARG A 95 -0.93 -2.30 -12.73
C ARG A 95 -2.28 -2.43 -12.03
N SER A 96 -3.00 -3.53 -12.26
CA SER A 96 -4.29 -3.80 -11.63
C SER A 96 -4.16 -4.03 -10.12
N SER A 97 -3.08 -4.70 -9.67
CA SER A 97 -2.78 -4.88 -8.25
C SER A 97 -2.70 -3.53 -7.52
N ILE A 98 -1.93 -2.58 -8.07
CA ILE A 98 -1.78 -1.23 -7.50
C ILE A 98 -3.10 -0.45 -7.57
N ALA A 99 -3.80 -0.49 -8.70
CA ALA A 99 -5.07 0.22 -8.87
C ALA A 99 -6.17 -0.28 -7.90
N ASN A 100 -6.29 -1.60 -7.73
CA ASN A 100 -7.28 -2.20 -6.84
C ASN A 100 -6.99 -1.89 -5.37
N TRP A 101 -5.71 -1.81 -4.98
CA TRP A 101 -5.32 -1.37 -3.65
C TRP A 101 -5.63 0.11 -3.42
N LEU A 102 -5.26 0.97 -4.37
CA LEU A 102 -5.59 2.40 -4.29
C LEU A 102 -7.10 2.64 -4.22
N LYS A 103 -7.91 1.90 -4.96
CA LYS A 103 -9.38 2.01 -4.92
C LYS A 103 -9.97 1.66 -3.56
N GLN A 104 -9.36 0.75 -2.80
CA GLN A 104 -9.83 0.40 -1.45
C GLN A 104 -9.60 1.55 -0.46
N MET A 105 -8.51 2.28 -0.60
CA MET A 105 -8.17 3.43 0.25
C MET A 105 -8.80 4.73 -0.23
N CYS A 106 -8.93 4.86 -1.55
CA CYS A 106 -9.32 6.07 -2.27
C CYS A 106 -10.40 5.73 -3.30
N PRO A 107 -11.63 5.42 -2.88
CA PRO A 107 -12.71 4.96 -3.76
C PRO A 107 -13.15 6.01 -4.80
N MET A 108 -12.82 7.29 -4.59
CA MET A 108 -13.06 8.37 -5.54
C MET A 108 -12.13 8.34 -6.76
N LEU A 109 -11.00 7.62 -6.68
CA LEU A 109 -10.07 7.50 -7.79
C LEU A 109 -10.65 6.59 -8.85
N ASN A 110 -10.86 7.12 -10.05
CA ASN A 110 -11.21 6.33 -11.22
C ASN A 110 -9.93 5.79 -11.87
N THR A 111 -9.25 4.88 -11.17
CA THR A 111 -8.04 4.22 -11.67
C THR A 111 -8.42 3.02 -12.51
N TYR A 112 -8.70 3.24 -13.79
CA TYR A 112 -8.72 2.21 -14.83
C TYR A 112 -7.31 1.81 -15.24
#